data_AF-A0A316E6P3-F1
#
_entry.id   AF-A0A316E6P3-F1
#
_cell.length_a   1.000
_cell.length_b   1.000
_cell.length_c   1.000
_cell.angle_alpha   90.00
_cell.angle_beta   90.00
_cell.angle_gamma   90.00
#
_symmetry.space_group_name_H-M   'P 1'
#
loop_
_entity.id
_entity.type
_entity.pdbx_description
1 polymer ?
#
loop_
_entity_poly.entity_id
_entity_poly.type
_entity_poly.pdbx_seq_one_letter_code
_entity_poly.pdbx_strand_id
1 'polypeptide(L)'
;MKTYKQKGNSALLILNQKTSTKVLVNNVVLIKGDVNYTTFYLNGGQEKVVAHTMKFFANHLENYGFLRVHRAFMINPNYVKEYNPLEESLIMSNGQKAVISRRKRHVLKDIIS
;
A
#
# COMPACT_ATOMS: atom_id res chain seq x y z
N MET A 1 1.78 10.10 19.45
CA MET A 1 0.96 9.27 18.55
C MET A 1 0.45 10.19 17.44
N LYS A 2 1.12 10.24 16.29
CA LYS A 2 0.68 11.11 15.20
C LYS A 2 -0.57 10.53 14.57
N THR A 3 -1.69 11.19 14.82
CA THR A 3 -2.95 10.93 14.12
C THR A 3 -2.77 11.43 12.70
N TYR A 4 -2.43 10.52 11.79
CA TYR A 4 -2.56 10.76 10.36
C TYR A 4 -4.01 11.16 10.11
N LYS A 5 -4.25 12.44 9.79
CA LYS A 5 -5.58 12.94 9.47
C LYS A 5 -6.16 12.02 8.41
N GLN A 6 -7.25 11.33 8.75
CA GLN A 6 -8.00 10.53 7.81
C GLN A 6 -8.41 11.45 6.65
N LYS A 7 -7.73 11.34 5.51
CA LYS A 7 -8.34 11.65 4.21
C LYS A 7 -9.18 10.42 3.84
N GLY A 8 -10.17 10.12 4.68
CA GLY A 8 -11.12 9.04 4.49
C GLY A 8 -12.08 9.39 3.37
N ASN A 9 -11.60 9.41 2.13
CA ASN A 9 -12.50 9.22 1.01
C ASN A 9 -12.61 7.72 0.80
N SER A 10 -13.75 7.15 1.21
CA SER A 10 -14.16 5.78 0.86
C SER A 10 -14.41 5.71 -0.64
N ALA A 11 -13.32 5.78 -1.41
CA ALA A 11 -13.35 5.67 -2.86
C ALA A 11 -13.34 4.20 -3.25
N LEU A 12 -14.18 3.89 -4.24
CA LEU A 12 -14.23 2.58 -4.86
C LEU A 12 -13.21 2.57 -6.00
N LEU A 13 -12.14 1.79 -5.85
CA LEU A 13 -11.14 1.57 -6.88
C LEU A 13 -11.57 0.42 -7.78
N ILE A 14 -11.72 0.70 -9.07
CA ILE A 14 -11.96 -0.32 -10.09
C ILE A 14 -10.60 -0.91 -10.48
N LEU A 15 -10.39 -2.18 -10.17
CA LEU A 15 -9.15 -2.88 -10.49
C LEU A 15 -9.17 -3.47 -11.90
N ASN A 16 -10.35 -3.87 -12.38
CA ASN A 16 -10.54 -4.40 -13.72
C ASN A 16 -12.00 -4.15 -14.18
N GLN A 17 -12.16 -3.50 -15.33
CA GLN A 17 -13.48 -3.18 -15.88
C GLN A 17 -14.19 -4.41 -16.45
N LYS A 18 -13.48 -5.35 -17.08
CA LYS A 18 -14.06 -6.54 -17.72
C LYS A 18 -14.65 -7.51 -16.70
N THR A 19 -13.96 -7.70 -15.58
CA THR A 19 -14.40 -8.61 -14.51
C THR A 19 -15.19 -7.90 -13.41
N SER A 20 -15.44 -6.58 -13.56
CA SER A 20 -16.06 -5.74 -12.53
C SER A 20 -15.40 -5.83 -11.14
N THR A 21 -14.10 -6.15 -11.08
CA THR A 21 -13.38 -6.29 -9.82
C THR A 21 -13.16 -4.92 -9.19
N LYS A 22 -13.64 -4.74 -7.97
CA LYS A 22 -13.64 -3.47 -7.23
C LYS A 22 -13.16 -3.68 -5.81
N VAL A 23 -12.46 -2.69 -5.25
CA VAL A 23 -12.05 -2.66 -3.85
C VAL A 23 -12.28 -1.28 -3.25
N LEU A 24 -12.59 -1.21 -1.97
CA LEU A 24 -12.57 0.06 -1.24
C LEU A 24 -11.12 0.43 -0.95
N VAL A 25 -10.69 1.63 -1.36
CA VAL A 25 -9.30 2.11 -1.15
C VAL A 25 -8.91 2.06 0.32
N ASN A 26 -9.81 2.47 1.20
CA ASN A 26 -9.59 2.42 2.65
C ASN A 26 -9.41 1.00 3.20
N ASN A 27 -9.87 -0.03 2.49
CA ASN A 27 -9.70 -1.42 2.91
C ASN A 27 -8.37 -2.03 2.44
N VAL A 28 -7.59 -1.32 1.61
CA VAL A 28 -6.31 -1.80 1.10
C VAL A 28 -5.21 -1.50 2.12
N VAL A 29 -4.53 -2.55 2.57
CA VAL A 29 -3.44 -2.52 3.56
C VAL A 29 -2.10 -2.26 2.87
N LEU A 30 -1.77 -3.07 1.87
CA LEU A 30 -0.60 -2.87 1.04
C LEU A 30 -0.85 -3.30 -0.41
N ILE A 31 0.05 -2.90 -1.27
CA ILE A 31 0.05 -3.23 -2.67
C ILE A 31 1.44 -3.71 -3.06
N LYS A 32 1.49 -4.89 -3.69
CA LYS A 32 2.72 -5.48 -4.21
C LYS A 32 2.68 -5.52 -5.72
N GLY A 33 3.68 -4.93 -6.36
CA GLY A 33 3.90 -5.05 -7.80
C GLY A 33 4.84 -6.22 -8.12
N ASP A 34 4.44 -7.05 -9.07
CA ASP A 34 5.27 -8.10 -9.64
C ASP A 34 5.25 -8.00 -11.18
N VAL A 35 6.22 -7.25 -11.72
CA VAL A 35 6.40 -6.95 -13.14
C VAL A 35 5.13 -6.39 -13.79
N ASN A 36 4.25 -7.26 -14.29
CA ASN A 36 3.00 -6.94 -14.99
C ASN A 36 1.75 -7.16 -14.15
N TYR A 37 1.90 -7.68 -12.94
CA TYR A 37 0.82 -7.95 -12.00
C TYR A 37 0.92 -7.07 -10.77
N THR A 38 -0.22 -6.78 -10.18
CA THR A 38 -0.32 -6.07 -8.90
C THR A 38 -1.27 -6.82 -7.98
N THR A 39 -0.79 -7.14 -6.79
CA THR A 39 -1.57 -7.75 -5.71
C THR A 39 -1.97 -6.68 -4.71
N PHE A 40 -3.26 -6.52 -4.49
CA PHE A 40 -3.86 -5.69 -3.45
C PHE A 40 -4.15 -6.58 -2.25
N TYR A 41 -3.47 -6.32 -1.14
CA TYR A 41 -3.71 -6.99 0.14
C TYR A 41 -4.71 -6.17 0.93
N LEU A 42 -5.83 -6.77 1.28
CA LEU A 42 -6.93 -6.12 1.98
C LEU A 42 -6.86 -6.38 3.48
N ASN A 43 -7.60 -5.58 4.23
CA ASN A 43 -7.85 -5.84 5.64
C ASN A 43 -8.59 -7.18 5.79
N GLY A 44 -8.24 -7.96 6.80
CA GLY A 44 -8.78 -9.31 6.98
C GLY A 44 -8.13 -10.40 6.11
N GLY A 45 -7.03 -10.09 5.41
CA GLY A 45 -6.18 -11.08 4.75
C GLY A 45 -6.61 -11.51 3.35
N GLN A 46 -7.68 -10.92 2.79
CA GLN A 46 -8.07 -11.15 1.41
C GLN A 46 -7.09 -10.50 0.43
N GLU A 47 -6.92 -11.10 -0.74
CA GLU A 47 -6.03 -10.59 -1.80
C GLU A 47 -6.76 -10.48 -3.13
N LYS A 48 -6.40 -9.47 -3.93
CA LYS A 48 -6.87 -9.29 -5.31
C LYS A 48 -5.70 -9.05 -6.23
N VAL A 49 -5.55 -9.88 -7.25
CA VAL A 49 -4.50 -9.77 -8.26
C VAL A 49 -5.07 -9.19 -9.55
N VAL A 50 -4.35 -8.26 -10.17
CA VAL A 50 -4.69 -7.71 -11.49
C VAL A 50 -3.49 -7.63 -12.42
N ALA A 51 -3.74 -7.85 -13.71
CA ALA A 51 -2.75 -7.79 -14.79
C ALA A 51 -2.45 -6.34 -15.22
N HIS A 52 -2.15 -5.49 -14.25
CA HIS A 52 -1.65 -4.14 -14.47
C HIS A 52 -0.44 -3.89 -13.57
N THR A 53 0.49 -3.06 -14.03
CA THR A 53 1.67 -2.71 -13.24
C THR A 53 1.31 -1.82 -12.06
N MET A 54 2.07 -1.89 -10.97
CA MET A 54 1.85 -1.01 -9.81
C MET A 54 1.97 0.47 -10.18
N LYS A 55 2.79 0.80 -11.19
CA LYS A 55 2.95 2.18 -11.70
C LYS A 55 1.63 2.75 -12.22
N PHE A 56 0.76 1.91 -12.79
CA PHE A 56 -0.56 2.31 -13.27
C PHE A 56 -1.43 2.88 -12.14
N PHE A 57 -1.39 2.25 -10.96
CA PHE A 57 -2.20 2.67 -9.81
C PHE A 57 -1.53 3.72 -8.92
N ALA A 58 -0.20 3.80 -8.94
CA ALA A 58 0.59 4.59 -7.98
C ALA A 58 0.12 6.04 -7.86
N ASN A 59 0.02 6.78 -8.97
CA ASN A 59 -0.37 8.20 -8.95
C ASN A 59 -1.75 8.41 -8.33
N HIS A 60 -2.70 7.51 -8.62
CA HIS A 60 -4.04 7.60 -8.06
C HIS A 60 -4.03 7.33 -6.55
N LEU A 61 -3.30 6.29 -6.13
CA LEU A 61 -3.22 5.88 -4.73
C LEU A 61 -2.42 6.85 -3.85
N GLU A 62 -1.43 7.54 -4.40
CA GLU A 62 -0.71 8.61 -3.70
C GLU A 62 -1.66 9.73 -3.27
N ASN A 63 -2.69 10.04 -4.07
CA ASN A 63 -3.72 11.01 -3.70
C ASN A 63 -4.59 10.56 -2.50
N TYR A 64 -4.63 9.26 -2.20
CA TYR A 64 -5.28 8.68 -1.02
C TYR A 64 -4.33 8.45 0.15
N GLY A 65 -3.08 8.94 0.06
CA GLY A 65 -2.10 8.85 1.14
C GLY A 65 -1.34 7.52 1.19
N PHE A 66 -1.39 6.70 0.14
CA PHE A 66 -0.49 5.55 0.03
C PHE A 66 0.94 6.02 -0.20
N LEU A 67 1.89 5.35 0.46
CA LEU A 67 3.31 5.67 0.37
C LEU A 67 4.06 4.59 -0.41
N ARG A 68 4.81 5.01 -1.43
CA ARG A 68 5.66 4.11 -2.21
C ARG A 68 7.02 3.94 -1.52
N VAL A 69 7.20 2.83 -0.82
CA VAL A 69 8.41 2.49 -0.06
C VAL A 69 9.43 1.68 -0.87
N HIS A 70 8.99 0.98 -1.92
CA HIS A 70 9.87 0.20 -2.79
C HIS A 70 9.37 0.20 -4.24
N ARG A 71 10.19 -0.27 -5.18
CA ARG A 71 9.76 -0.41 -6.59
C ARG A 71 8.56 -1.35 -6.74
N ALA A 72 8.47 -2.33 -5.84
CA ALA A 72 7.46 -3.39 -5.79
C ALA A 72 6.50 -3.26 -4.60
N PHE A 73 6.64 -2.26 -3.72
CA PHE A 73 5.75 -2.11 -2.56
C PHE A 73 5.26 -0.68 -2.40
N MET A 74 3.96 -0.57 -2.17
CA MET A 74 3.26 0.64 -1.77
C MET A 74 2.37 0.29 -0.57
N ILE A 75 2.43 1.08 0.48
CA ILE A 75 1.79 0.78 1.77
C ILE A 75 0.77 1.84 2.12
N ASN A 76 -0.27 1.44 2.86
CA ASN A 76 -1.16 2.39 3.53
C ASN A 76 -0.62 2.65 4.94
N PRO A 77 -0.15 3.86 5.27
CA PRO A 77 0.45 4.16 6.57
C PRO A 77 -0.47 3.88 7.75
N ASN A 78 -1.79 3.98 7.54
CA ASN A 78 -2.79 3.72 8.59
C ASN A 78 -2.82 2.26 9.06
N TYR A 79 -2.23 1.35 8.29
CA TYR A 79 -2.15 -0.07 8.61
C TYR A 79 -0.73 -0.53 8.98
N VAL A 80 0.21 0.38 9.18
CA VAL A 80 1.55 0.02 9.66
C VAL A 80 1.44 -0.38 11.14
N LYS A 81 1.89 -1.59 11.45
CA LYS A 81 1.95 -2.12 12.81
C LYS A 81 3.31 -1.85 13.45
N GLU A 82 4.38 -2.12 12.71
CA GLU A 82 5.75 -2.03 13.22
C GLU A 82 6.74 -1.68 12.11
N TYR A 83 7.81 -0.99 12.46
CA TYR A 83 8.98 -0.77 11.61
C TYR A 83 10.17 -1.54 12.18
N ASN A 84 10.81 -2.35 11.33
CA ASN A 84 12.07 -3.03 11.64
C ASN A 84 13.24 -2.25 11.02
N PRO A 85 14.08 -1.58 11.85
CA PRO A 85 15.22 -0.81 11.36
C PRO A 85 16.34 -1.66 10.78
N LEU A 86 16.55 -2.87 11.31
CA LEU A 86 17.63 -3.77 10.90
C LEU A 86 17.40 -4.29 9.47
N GLU A 87 16.14 -4.62 9.16
CA GLU A 87 15.77 -5.17 7.85
C GLU A 87 15.23 -4.11 6.88
N GLU A 88 15.23 -2.84 7.27
CA GLU A 88 14.59 -1.73 6.54
C GLU A 88 13.19 -2.12 6.03
N SER A 89 12.33 -2.63 6.91
CA SER A 89 11.01 -3.15 6.51
C SER A 89 9.88 -2.76 7.45
N LEU A 90 8.66 -2.76 6.94
CA LEU A 90 7.42 -2.50 7.68
C LEU A 90 6.61 -3.78 7.79
N ILE A 91 6.03 -4.00 8.97
CA ILE A 91 5.03 -5.02 9.21
C ILE A 91 3.67 -4.35 9.23
N MET A 92 2.76 -4.84 8.41
CA MET A 92 1.40 -4.32 8.28
C MET A 92 0.45 -5.02 9.26
N SER A 93 -0.73 -4.44 9.49
CA SER A 93 -1.75 -4.96 10.41
C SER A 93 -2.22 -6.38 10.06
N ASN A 94 -2.19 -6.73 8.77
CA ASN A 94 -2.53 -8.07 8.27
C ASN A 94 -1.35 -9.05 8.28
N GLY A 95 -0.23 -8.69 8.92
CA GLY A 95 0.98 -9.52 9.04
C GLY A 95 1.91 -9.50 7.82
N GLN A 96 1.52 -8.82 6.74
CA GLN A 96 2.36 -8.73 5.55
C GLN A 96 3.57 -7.81 5.77
N LYS A 97 4.68 -8.12 5.09
CA LYS A 97 5.94 -7.40 5.18
C LYS A 97 6.20 -6.59 3.92
N ALA A 98 6.52 -5.30 4.06
CA ALA A 98 6.93 -4.44 2.98
C ALA A 98 8.37 -3.96 3.19
N VAL A 99 9.28 -4.39 2.31
CA VAL A 99 10.68 -3.92 2.33
C VAL A 99 10.75 -2.50 1.79
N ILE A 100 11.64 -1.69 2.36
CA ILE A 100 11.88 -0.31 1.97
C ILE A 100 13.15 -0.27 1.14
N SER A 101 13.11 0.46 0.02
CA SER A 101 14.33 0.69 -0.75
C SER A 101 15.22 1.73 -0.06
N ARG A 102 16.54 1.53 -0.11
CA ARG A 102 17.54 2.49 0.40
C ARG A 102 17.27 3.95 0.00
N ARG A 103 16.79 4.17 -1.23
CA ARG A 103 16.45 5.50 -1.81
C ARG A 103 15.18 6.11 -1.21
N LYS A 104 14.27 5.29 -0.67
CA LYS A 104 12.98 5.69 -0.08
C LYS A 104 13.01 5.70 1.45
N ARG A 105 14.17 5.51 2.09
CA ARG A 105 14.32 5.63 3.54
C ARG A 105 13.82 6.95 4.11
N HIS A 106 13.92 8.04 3.36
CA HIS A 106 13.39 9.34 3.81
C HIS A 106 11.88 9.32 4.07
N VAL A 107 11.12 8.45 3.39
CA VAL A 107 9.66 8.29 3.56
C VAL A 107 9.31 7.79 4.97
N LEU A 108 10.24 7.12 5.66
CA LEU A 108 10.04 6.69 7.04
C LEU A 108 9.92 7.85 8.03
N LYS A 109 10.52 9.01 7.72
CA LYS A 109 10.42 10.19 8.57
C LYS A 109 8.97 10.63 8.72
N ASP A 110 8.18 10.45 7.67
CA ASP A 110 6.76 10.76 7.73
C ASP A 110 6.08 9.78 8.69
N ILE A 111 6.35 8.46 8.56
CA ILE A 111 5.67 7.38 9.31
C ILE A 111 6.00 7.40 10.81
N ILE A 112 7.26 7.64 11.17
CA ILE A 112 7.79 7.43 12.53
C ILE A 112 7.82 8.72 13.35
N SER A 113 7.91 9.89 12.71
CA SER A 113 7.92 11.16 13.44
C SER A 113 6.56 11.41 14.06
#